data_AF-A0A239RWJ9-F1
#
_entry.id   AF-A0A239RWJ9-F1
#
_cell.length_a   1.000
_cell.length_b   1.000
_cell.length_c   1.000
_cell.angle_alpha   90.00
_cell.angle_beta   90.00
_cell.angle_gamma   90.00
#
_symmetry.space_group_name_H-M   'P 1'
#
loop_
_entity.id
_entity.type
_entity.pdbx_description
1 polymer ?
#
loop_
_entity_poly.entity_id
_entity_poly.type
_entity_poly.pdbx_seq_one_letter_code
_entity_poly.pdbx_strand_id
1 'polypeptide(L)' 'MKKATLVHPLMSEAFLIWLAKLGYKGVARAGVISFYHEINNRNFPRGVMILENGRLNRPAAKLFEEFKKHDPFNEVA' A
#
# COMPACT_ATOMS: atom_id res chain seq x y z
N MET A 1 -24.72 0.25 4.71
CA MET A 1 -23.44 -0.05 4.02
C MET A 1 -22.59 1.21 4.04
N LYS A 2 -21.37 1.16 4.58
CA LYS A 2 -20.44 2.32 4.48
C LYS A 2 -20.11 2.51 3.00
N LYS A 3 -20.30 3.73 2.46
CA LYS A 3 -19.92 4.04 1.08
C LYS A 3 -18.42 3.74 0.93
N ALA A 4 -18.04 3.07 -0.16
CA ALA A 4 -16.63 2.89 -0.48
C ALA A 4 -16.02 4.27 -0.77
N THR A 5 -15.19 4.76 0.14
CA THR A 5 -14.45 6.01 -0.07
C THR A 5 -13.38 5.73 -1.11
N LEU A 6 -13.43 6.45 -2.23
CA LEU A 6 -12.39 6.40 -3.26
C LEU A 6 -11.12 7.03 -2.69
N VAL A 7 -10.00 6.31 -2.78
CA VAL A 7 -8.69 6.85 -2.40
C VAL A 7 -8.27 7.89 -3.43
N HIS A 8 -7.74 9.02 -2.96
CA HIS A 8 -7.24 10.07 -3.84
C HIS A 8 -6.11 9.50 -4.75
N PRO A 9 -6.10 9.75 -6.08
CA PRO A 9 -5.10 9.16 -6.98
C PRO A 9 -3.64 9.41 -6.56
N LEU A 10 -3.33 10.63 -6.11
CA LEU A 10 -2.00 10.98 -5.58
C LEU A 10 -1.60 10.18 -4.33
N MET A 11 -2.57 9.76 -3.51
CA MET A 11 -2.33 8.93 -2.32
C MET A 11 -1.90 7.53 -2.68
N SER A 12 -2.42 6.98 -3.78
CA SER A 12 -1.97 5.70 -4.33
C SER A 12 -0.53 5.77 -4.81
N GLU A 13 -0.16 6.81 -5.56
CA GLU A 13 1.22 7.01 -6.04
C GLU A 13 2.21 7.25 -4.89
N ALA A 14 1.83 8.11 -3.94
CA ALA A 14 2.65 8.38 -2.75
C ALA A 14 2.87 7.10 -1.92
N PHE A 15 1.85 6.23 -1.80
CA PHE A 15 1.99 4.95 -1.13
C PHE A 15 2.98 4.02 -1.84
N LEU A 16 2.95 3.95 -3.18
CA LEU A 16 3.91 3.17 -3.96
C LEU A 16 5.35 3.66 -3.75
N ILE A 17 5.56 4.98 -3.76
CA ILE A 17 6.86 5.60 -3.50
C ILE A 17 7.33 5.28 -2.08
N TRP A 18 6.43 5.34 -1.09
CA TRP A 18 6.75 5.01 0.29
C TRP A 18 7.17 3.53 0.45
N LEU A 19 6.48 2.60 -0.21
CA LEU A 19 6.88 1.18 -0.24
C LEU A 19 8.30 1.01 -0.81
N ALA A 20 8.61 1.69 -1.92
CA ALA A 20 9.94 1.65 -2.52
C ALA A 20 11.02 2.23 -1.56
N LYS A 21 10.71 3.33 -0.87
CA LYS A 21 11.60 3.94 0.14
C LYS A 21 11.87 3.00 1.32
N LEU A 22 10.90 2.17 1.70
CA LEU A 22 11.09 1.14 2.72
C LEU A 22 11.94 -0.05 2.26
N GLY A 23 12.25 -0.16 0.95
CA GLY A 23 13.03 -1.26 0.39
C GLY A 23 12.20 -2.36 -0.26
N TYR A 24 10.89 -2.16 -0.45
CA TYR A 24 10.08 -3.10 -1.22
C TYR A 24 10.37 -3.01 -2.72
N LYS A 25 10.40 -4.17 -3.37
CA LYS A 25 10.50 -4.31 -4.82
C LYS A 25 9.15 -4.78 -5.37
N GLY A 26 8.61 -4.06 -6.34
CA GLY A 26 7.33 -4.36 -6.99
C GLY A 26 7.51 -5.21 -8.25
N VAL A 27 6.66 -6.22 -8.43
CA VAL A 27 6.55 -7.02 -9.66
C VAL A 27 5.09 -7.03 -10.10
N ALA A 28 4.82 -6.52 -11.29
CA ALA A 28 3.50 -6.56 -11.90
C ALA A 28 3.30 -7.88 -12.66
N ARG A 29 2.22 -8.62 -12.36
CA ARG A 29 1.83 -9.84 -13.07
C ARG A 29 0.32 -10.02 -13.00
N ALA A 30 -0.31 -10.31 -14.15
CA ALA A 30 -1.72 -10.73 -14.24
C ALA A 30 -2.70 -9.84 -13.45
N GLY A 31 -2.65 -8.52 -13.64
CA GLY A 31 -3.57 -7.59 -12.98
C GLY A 31 -3.27 -7.38 -11.48
N VAL A 32 -2.09 -7.77 -11.00
CA VAL A 32 -1.68 -7.54 -9.61
C VAL A 32 -0.23 -7.04 -9.56
N ILE A 33 0.04 -6.08 -8.69
CA ILE A 33 1.40 -5.69 -8.31
C ILE A 33 1.71 -6.33 -6.96
N SER A 34 2.69 -7.22 -6.95
CA SER A 34 3.20 -7.88 -5.74
C SER A 34 4.46 -7.18 -5.26
N PHE A 35 4.52 -6.86 -3.97
CA PHE A 35 5.67 -6.23 -3.33
C PHE A 35 6.34 -7.23 -2.39
N TYR A 36 7.66 -7.35 -2.52
CA TYR A 36 8.50 -8.17 -1.67
C TYR A 36 9.65 -7.36 -1.09
N HIS A 37 10.06 -7.72 0.12
CA HIS A 37 11.15 -7.09 0.84
C HIS A 37 12.22 -8.15 1.14
N GLU A 38 13.51 -7.80 1.04
CA GLU A 38 14.61 -8.76 1.26
C GLU A 38 14.69 -9.22 2.71
N ILE A 39 14.47 -8.28 3.64
CA ILE A 39 14.41 -8.57 5.07
C ILE A 39 13.05 -9.19 5.42
N ASN A 40 13.07 -10.34 6.11
CA ASN A 40 11.88 -10.98 6.65
C ASN A 40 11.72 -10.69 8.14
N ASN A 41 10.86 -9.72 8.49
CA ASN A 41 10.51 -9.46 9.89
C ASN A 41 9.04 -9.04 10.04
N ARG A 42 8.56 -8.92 11.29
CA ARG A 42 7.16 -8.55 11.58
C ARG A 42 6.78 -7.14 11.11
N ASN A 43 7.75 -6.26 10.89
CA ASN A 43 7.55 -4.89 10.44
C ASN A 43 7.46 -4.79 8.90
N PHE A 44 8.06 -5.75 8.19
CA PHE A 44 8.04 -5.85 6.73
C PHE A 44 7.27 -7.10 6.29
N PRO A 45 5.92 -7.05 6.29
CA PRO A 45 5.12 -8.21 5.91
C PRO A 45 5.39 -8.65 4.47
N ARG A 46 5.35 -9.97 4.26
CA ARG A 46 5.42 -10.60 2.93
C ARG A 46 4.06 -10.60 2.24
N GLY A 47 4.09 -10.73 0.92
CA GLY A 47 2.88 -10.88 0.11
C GLY A 47 2.02 -9.63 0.13
N VAL A 48 2.63 -8.45 0.09
CA VAL A 48 1.92 -7.17 -0.07
C VAL A 48 1.43 -7.10 -1.52
N MET A 49 0.14 -6.94 -1.75
CA MET A 49 -0.45 -6.97 -3.09
C MET A 49 -1.44 -5.82 -3.30
N ILE A 50 -1.34 -5.20 -4.48
CA ILE A 50 -2.27 -4.19 -4.99
C ILE A 50 -2.87 -4.75 -6.27
N LEU A 51 -4.19 -4.96 -6.28
CA LEU A 51 -4.92 -5.47 -7.44
C LEU A 51 -5.16 -4.33 -8.44
N GLU A 52 -5.39 -4.66 -9.72
CA GLU A 52 -5.65 -3.72 -10.82
C GLU A 52 -6.81 -2.76 -10.56
N ASN A 53 -7.79 -3.18 -9.74
CA ASN A 53 -8.92 -2.36 -9.33
C ASN A 53 -8.61 -1.49 -8.10
N GLY A 54 -7.33 -1.37 -7.72
CA GLY A 54 -6.87 -0.61 -6.56
C GLY A 54 -7.11 -1.27 -5.21
N ARG A 55 -7.67 -2.50 -5.16
CA ARG A 55 -7.89 -3.20 -3.89
C ARG A 55 -6.56 -3.61 -3.27
N LEU A 56 -6.43 -3.33 -1.98
CA LEU A 56 -5.31 -3.78 -1.15
C LEU A 56 -5.65 -5.12 -0.50
N ASN A 57 -4.70 -6.04 -0.50
CA ASN A 57 -4.83 -7.22 0.36
C ASN A 57 -4.52 -6.88 1.84
N ARG A 58 -4.75 -7.81 2.76
CA ARG A 58 -4.61 -7.54 4.21
C ARG A 58 -3.21 -7.00 4.61
N PRO A 59 -2.09 -7.55 4.12
CA PRO A 59 -0.76 -6.97 4.33
C PRO A 59 -0.62 -5.53 3.79
N ALA A 60 -1.06 -5.28 2.55
CA ALA A 60 -0.99 -3.96 1.94
C ALA A 60 -1.85 -2.93 2.68
N ALA A 61 -3.05 -3.32 3.14
CA ALA A 61 -3.91 -2.45 3.92
C ALA A 61 -3.27 -2.06 5.26
N LYS A 62 -2.59 -3.00 5.95
CA LYS A 62 -1.87 -2.68 7.19
C LYS A 62 -0.78 -1.64 6.95
N LEU A 63 0.01 -1.81 5.89
CA LEU A 63 1.05 -0.86 5.50
C LEU A 63 0.46 0.50 5.09
N PHE A 64 -0.69 0.49 4.43
CA PHE A 64 -1.38 1.73 4.05
C PHE A 64 -1.89 2.51 5.27
N GLU A 65 -2.39 1.83 6.30
CA GLU A 65 -2.75 2.48 7.57
C GLU A 65 -1.52 3.07 8.30
N GLU A 66 -0.37 2.40 8.26
CA GLU A 66 0.88 2.96 8.80
C GLU A 66 1.36 4.16 7.98
N PHE A 67 1.30 4.06 6.65
CA PHE A 67 1.60 5.17 5.73
C PHE A 67 0.76 6.42 6.06
N LYS A 68 -0.52 6.25 6.38
CA LYS A 68 -1.43 7.33 6.82
C LYS A 68 -0.98 8.09 8.06
N LYS A 69 -0.15 7.50 8.92
CA LYS A 69 0.36 8.19 10.10
C LYS A 69 1.50 9.17 9.79
N HIS A 70 2.00 9.18 8.55
CA HIS A 70 3.08 10.06 8.09
C HIS A 70 2.58 11.27 7.27
N ASP A 71 1.34 11.70 7.47
CA ASP A 71 0.66 12.81 6.75
C ASP A 71 0.51 12.65 5.22
N PRO A 72 -0.20 11.63 4.70
CA PRO A 72 -0.44 11.50 3.26
C PRO A 72 -1.74 12.20 2.84
N PHE A 73 -1.78 13.51 3.06
CA PHE A 73 -2.73 14.52 2.53
C PHE A 73 -3.86 14.99 3.48
N ASN A 74 -3.72 14.80 4.81
CA ASN A 74 -4.57 15.33 5.91
C ASN A 74 -6.12 15.38 5.70
N GLU A 75 -6.84 14.41 6.27
CA GLU A 75 -8.15 14.67 6.91
C GLU A 75 -7.97 14.52 8.43
N VAL A 76 -7.95 15.65 9.15
CA VAL A 76 -8.38 15.68 10.56
C VAL A 76 -9.82 16.19 10.54
N ALA A 77 -10.77 15.28 10.73
CA ALA A 77 -12.12 15.56 11.19
C ALA A 77 -12.61 14.38 12.04
#